data_AF-A0A428WI50-F1
#
_entry.id   AF-A0A428WI50-F1
#
_cell.length_a   1.000
_cell.length_b   1.000
_cell.length_c   1.000
_cell.angle_alpha   90.00
_cell.angle_beta   90.00
_cell.angle_gamma   90.00
#
_symmetry.space_group_name_H-M   'P 1'
#
loop_
_entity.id
_entity.type
_entity.pdbx_description
1 polymer ?
#
loop_
_entity_poly.entity_id
_entity_poly.type
_entity_poly.pdbx_seq_one_letter_code
_entity_poly.pdbx_strand_id
1 'polypeptide(L)'
;MTAVPPELVEPELVVHAFAPLTGPSVAAAYDQLGRVWTRCRSLLGTTEPLPVPGLPTGLPERPPEPGNAENAVAGQENPGGDRQAIVRRVQDVLVFSLVFTGPGAGWRQAGRRWATLAAGSTGDLLGTCLLHQAKHVDEVASPAELAAALDGWAECPEPGERRPGGFTVWDFSPPFDAPIEQRLVVLAPAGRDAELSAWTWSRGDVVLPPLPRYLAQVAKIRYQSRVWQAGQDRVEELRTRLDEAVEALGADPGQRAGLDELARDRAQAAIAATRLRDMARTVEICAANLTTVLGSPLAADLRRTTWLADRLADSASYVDNALRRAEQVVQAVAAVPAASPAPAKRAGTLTVRLGYALDIVGFSKRPAPRREALQRRLAALSEEVLADLGVPPEETDHQGTGDGLIVFLPDGCPVHEALPRLLNSWHTRLAADNARHAERLRLRLAVAIGPFGLAALGFRGQTVIEVNRLLDSELLRGTLAERDDLGLAALVSDQLYGYVVGDGYPGLDPGQFHRHDVTVKSFSAQAWLWTAG
;
A
#
# COMPACT_ATOMS: atom_id res chain seq x y z
N MET A 1 -4.15 41.30 35.46
CA MET A 1 -3.52 42.22 34.50
C MET A 1 -3.17 41.39 33.27
N THR A 2 -4.03 41.44 32.26
CA THR A 2 -3.79 40.82 30.96
C THR A 2 -2.54 41.47 30.36
N ALA A 3 -1.45 40.71 30.31
CA ALA A 3 -0.22 41.14 29.66
C ALA A 3 -0.57 41.52 28.22
N VAL A 4 -0.27 42.76 27.88
CA VAL A 4 -0.29 43.28 26.52
C VAL A 4 0.70 42.40 25.74
N PRO A 5 0.33 41.76 24.62
CA PRO A 5 1.29 40.99 23.86
C PRO A 5 2.47 41.90 23.49
N PRO A 6 3.71 41.38 23.41
CA PRO A 6 4.80 42.15 22.81
C PRO A 6 4.31 42.65 21.46
N GLU A 7 4.43 43.95 21.21
CA GLU A 7 3.92 44.59 20.01
C GLU A 7 4.69 44.01 18.80
N LEU A 8 4.12 42.97 18.18
CA LEU A 8 4.69 42.34 16.99
C LEU A 8 4.67 43.37 15.87
N VAL A 9 5.85 43.77 15.42
CA VAL A 9 6.02 44.76 14.37
C VAL A 9 6.02 44.04 13.04
N GLU A 10 5.10 44.46 12.15
CA GLU A 10 4.98 43.98 10.77
C GLU A 10 4.94 42.45 10.65
N PRO A 11 3.86 41.81 11.14
CA PRO A 11 3.68 40.37 11.00
C PRO A 11 3.47 39.98 9.54
N GLU A 12 4.28 39.04 9.06
CA GLU A 12 4.29 38.52 7.69
C GLU A 12 4.19 37.00 7.70
N LEU A 13 3.71 36.44 6.58
CA LEU A 13 3.70 35.00 6.35
C LEU A 13 4.53 34.67 5.12
N VAL A 14 5.49 33.77 5.31
CA VAL A 14 6.19 33.09 4.23
C VAL A 14 5.73 31.64 4.19
N VAL A 15 5.31 31.17 3.03
CA VAL A 15 4.94 29.78 2.79
C VAL A 15 6.03 29.12 1.97
N HIS A 16 6.47 27.93 2.40
CA HIS A 16 7.35 27.07 1.61
C HIS A 16 6.65 25.73 1.36
N ALA A 17 6.55 25.31 0.10
CA ALA A 17 6.04 23.99 -0.30
C ALA A 17 7.11 23.23 -1.07
N PHE A 18 7.22 21.93 -0.78
CA PHE A 18 8.31 21.09 -1.27
C PHE A 18 7.74 19.95 -2.12
N ALA A 19 8.06 19.92 -3.41
CA ALA A 19 7.67 18.83 -4.31
C ALA A 19 8.90 17.97 -4.68
N PRO A 20 8.75 16.63 -4.71
CA PRO A 20 9.83 15.76 -5.15
C PRO A 20 10.04 15.86 -6.67
N LEU A 21 11.30 15.70 -7.10
CA LEU A 21 11.69 15.51 -8.50
C LEU A 21 12.10 14.06 -8.81
N THR A 22 11.98 13.16 -7.84
CA THR A 22 12.23 11.74 -7.98
C THR A 22 11.11 10.92 -7.37
N GLY A 23 10.93 9.69 -7.86
CA GLY A 23 9.92 8.76 -7.35
C GLY A 23 8.53 8.89 -8.00
N PRO A 24 7.54 8.15 -7.50
CA PRO A 24 6.26 7.96 -8.18
C PRO A 24 5.32 9.17 -8.11
N SER A 25 5.51 10.09 -7.16
CA SER A 25 4.61 11.23 -6.93
C SER A 25 5.01 12.50 -7.70
N VAL A 26 6.08 12.48 -8.51
CA VAL A 26 6.61 13.67 -9.22
C VAL A 26 5.54 14.37 -10.05
N ALA A 27 4.80 13.63 -10.89
CA ALA A 27 3.78 14.21 -11.74
C ALA A 27 2.64 14.85 -10.93
N ALA A 28 2.10 14.11 -9.96
CA ALA A 28 1.00 14.59 -9.12
C ALA A 28 1.39 15.82 -8.28
N ALA A 29 2.60 15.80 -7.70
CA ALA A 29 3.13 16.92 -6.91
C ALA A 29 3.41 18.16 -7.78
N TYR A 30 3.95 17.96 -8.99
CA TYR A 30 4.19 19.04 -9.94
C TYR A 30 2.88 19.68 -10.41
N ASP A 31 1.88 18.87 -10.75
CA ASP A 31 0.54 19.35 -11.11
C ASP A 31 -0.11 20.12 -9.96
N GLN A 32 0.06 19.65 -8.72
CA GLN A 32 -0.42 20.35 -7.53
C GLN A 32 0.24 21.73 -7.38
N LEU A 33 1.58 21.81 -7.53
CA LEU A 33 2.29 23.09 -7.54
C LEU A 33 1.81 24.00 -8.68
N GLY A 34 1.58 23.46 -9.88
CA GLY A 34 1.06 24.21 -11.03
C GLY A 34 -0.32 24.83 -10.76
N ARG A 35 -1.21 24.09 -10.07
CA ARG A 35 -2.51 24.62 -9.63
C ARG A 35 -2.36 25.76 -8.62
N VAL A 36 -1.48 25.61 -7.62
CA VAL A 36 -1.19 26.67 -6.64
C VAL A 36 -0.59 27.90 -7.33
N TRP A 37 0.37 27.70 -8.24
CA TRP A 37 0.99 28.77 -9.03
C TRP A 37 -0.03 29.57 -9.83
N THR A 38 -0.93 28.87 -10.53
CA THR A 38 -2.00 29.47 -11.33
C THR A 38 -2.98 30.25 -10.45
N ARG A 39 -3.35 29.70 -9.28
CA ARG A 39 -4.22 30.40 -8.33
C ARG A 39 -3.57 31.64 -7.72
N CYS A 40 -2.25 31.66 -7.53
CA CYS A 40 -1.56 32.88 -7.13
C CYS A 40 -1.78 33.98 -8.18
N ARG A 41 -1.65 33.66 -9.47
CA ARG A 41 -1.92 34.63 -10.55
C ARG A 41 -3.35 35.15 -10.50
N SER A 42 -4.34 34.25 -10.42
CA SER A 42 -5.75 34.64 -10.52
C SER A 42 -6.33 35.27 -9.25
N LEU A 43 -5.92 34.82 -8.06
CA LEU A 43 -6.50 35.25 -6.77
C LEU A 43 -5.65 36.29 -6.05
N LEU A 44 -4.33 36.30 -6.25
CA LEU A 44 -3.44 37.28 -5.64
C LEU A 44 -3.01 38.39 -6.61
N GLY A 45 -3.29 38.24 -7.91
CA GLY A 45 -2.88 39.19 -8.94
C GLY A 45 -1.38 39.19 -9.20
N THR A 46 -0.68 38.07 -8.93
CA THR A 46 0.77 37.96 -9.12
C THR A 46 1.10 37.72 -10.59
N THR A 47 0.87 38.71 -11.45
CA THR A 47 1.00 38.59 -12.91
C THR A 47 2.31 39.11 -13.47
N GLU A 48 3.01 39.97 -12.72
CA GLU A 48 4.24 40.66 -13.12
C GLU A 48 5.48 39.76 -12.90
N PRO A 49 6.56 39.96 -13.66
CA PRO A 49 7.84 39.29 -13.41
C PRO A 49 8.47 39.77 -12.11
N LEU A 50 9.10 38.87 -11.37
CA LEU A 50 9.97 39.28 -10.26
C LEU A 50 11.13 40.16 -10.77
N PRO A 51 11.71 41.03 -9.92
CA PRO A 51 12.84 41.88 -10.26
C PRO A 51 14.16 41.08 -10.30
N VAL A 52 14.16 39.97 -11.04
CA VAL A 52 15.28 39.05 -11.24
C VAL A 52 15.48 38.87 -12.75
N PRO A 53 16.58 39.38 -13.32
CA PRO A 53 16.80 39.32 -14.76
C PRO A 53 16.75 37.90 -15.33
N GLY A 54 15.97 37.70 -16.40
CA GLY A 54 15.89 36.43 -17.13
C GLY A 54 15.05 35.34 -16.47
N LEU A 55 14.41 35.60 -15.32
CA LEU A 55 13.54 34.64 -14.65
C LEU A 55 12.15 34.60 -15.33
N PRO A 56 11.68 33.43 -15.82
CA PRO A 56 10.36 33.31 -16.42
C PRO A 56 9.22 33.50 -15.41
N THR A 57 8.04 33.93 -15.87
CA THR A 57 6.81 34.03 -15.05
C THR A 57 5.96 32.76 -15.09
N GLY A 58 6.14 31.92 -16.11
CA GLY A 58 5.46 30.63 -16.26
C GLY A 58 6.32 29.49 -15.75
N LEU A 59 5.70 28.51 -15.10
CA LEU A 59 6.34 27.21 -14.87
C LEU A 59 6.52 26.46 -16.21
N PRO A 60 7.58 25.65 -16.36
CA PRO A 60 7.76 24.82 -17.53
C PRO A 60 6.62 23.81 -17.69
N GLU A 61 6.38 23.31 -18.90
CA GLU A 61 5.31 22.32 -19.15
C GLU A 61 5.56 20.97 -18.46
N ARG A 62 6.82 20.67 -18.14
CA ARG A 62 7.26 19.44 -17.49
C ARG A 62 8.13 19.78 -16.28
N PRO A 63 8.13 18.92 -15.24
CA PRO A 63 9.04 19.09 -14.12
C PRO A 63 10.50 19.12 -14.61
N PRO A 64 11.34 20.03 -14.11
CA PRO A 64 12.75 20.05 -14.44
C PRO A 64 13.44 18.81 -13.88
N GLU A 65 14.46 18.33 -14.59
CA GLU A 65 15.30 17.22 -14.12
C GLU A 65 15.98 17.57 -12.79
N PRO A 66 16.22 16.62 -11.88
CA PRO A 66 17.01 16.84 -10.67
C PRO A 66 18.46 17.22 -11.03
N GLY A 67 19.15 17.92 -10.12
CA GLY A 67 20.55 18.25 -10.34
C GLY A 67 21.17 19.16 -9.29
N ASN A 68 22.50 19.23 -9.31
CA ASN A 68 23.29 19.86 -8.25
C ASN A 68 23.31 21.41 -8.31
N ALA A 69 23.02 22.00 -9.47
CA ALA A 69 22.97 23.45 -9.62
C ALA A 69 21.63 24.00 -9.11
N GLU A 70 21.67 24.89 -8.13
CA GLU A 70 20.50 25.62 -7.67
C GLU A 70 20.09 26.66 -8.70
N ASN A 71 18.87 26.53 -9.25
CA ASN A 71 18.36 27.44 -10.26
C ASN A 71 16.92 27.84 -9.91
N ALA A 72 16.61 29.13 -10.04
CA ALA A 72 15.22 29.57 -10.06
C ALA A 72 14.56 29.12 -11.37
N VAL A 73 13.33 28.60 -11.24
CA VAL A 73 12.55 28.01 -12.34
C VAL A 73 11.57 29.04 -12.88
N ALA A 74 10.82 29.69 -11.98
CA ALA A 74 9.86 30.74 -12.32
C ALA A 74 9.64 31.67 -11.13
N GLY A 75 9.28 32.92 -11.42
CA GLY A 75 9.05 33.99 -10.46
C GLY A 75 7.92 34.91 -10.88
N GLN A 76 7.04 35.27 -9.95
CA GLN A 76 5.96 36.21 -10.21
C GLN A 76 5.66 37.10 -9.00
N GLU A 77 5.22 38.32 -9.26
CA GLU A 77 4.76 39.26 -8.23
C GLU A 77 3.49 40.00 -8.66
N ASN A 78 2.82 40.61 -7.69
CA ASN A 78 1.74 41.54 -7.98
C ASN A 78 2.31 42.96 -8.22
N PRO A 79 1.54 43.88 -8.82
CA PRO A 79 2.04 45.22 -9.13
C PRO A 79 2.58 46.03 -7.94
N GLY A 80 2.15 45.70 -6.72
CA GLY A 80 2.63 46.36 -5.50
C GLY A 80 3.86 45.72 -4.86
N GLY A 81 4.33 44.56 -5.35
CA GLY A 81 5.45 43.81 -4.78
C GLY A 81 5.20 43.22 -3.39
N ASP A 82 3.98 43.37 -2.84
CA ASP A 82 3.59 42.93 -1.50
C ASP A 82 3.22 41.42 -1.45
N ARG A 83 3.11 40.79 -2.63
CA ARG A 83 2.90 39.36 -2.83
C ARG A 83 3.83 38.86 -3.92
N GLN A 84 4.75 37.99 -3.53
CA GLN A 84 5.76 37.45 -4.43
C GLN A 84 5.81 35.93 -4.30
N ALA A 85 5.88 35.22 -5.43
CA ALA A 85 6.02 33.78 -5.48
C ALA A 85 7.19 33.38 -6.38
N ILE A 86 7.96 32.38 -5.97
CA ILE A 86 9.09 31.87 -6.73
C ILE A 86 9.23 30.36 -6.54
N VAL A 87 9.57 29.66 -7.62
CA VAL A 87 9.92 28.24 -7.59
C VAL A 87 11.41 28.10 -7.87
N ARG A 88 12.10 27.38 -6.99
CA ARG A 88 13.53 27.06 -7.11
C ARG A 88 13.73 25.56 -7.16
N ARG A 89 14.68 25.10 -7.95
CA ARG A 89 15.16 23.70 -7.91
C ARG A 89 16.39 23.62 -7.02
N VAL A 90 16.34 22.72 -6.04
CA VAL A 90 17.48 22.39 -5.18
C VAL A 90 17.61 20.88 -5.13
N GLN A 91 18.69 20.36 -5.72
CA GLN A 91 18.95 18.92 -5.82
C GLN A 91 17.79 18.20 -6.55
N ASP A 92 17.05 17.40 -5.80
CA ASP A 92 15.91 16.55 -6.16
C ASP A 92 14.57 17.11 -5.64
N VAL A 93 14.51 18.39 -5.27
CA VAL A 93 13.31 19.05 -4.74
C VAL A 93 13.03 20.35 -5.47
N LEU A 94 11.76 20.60 -5.79
CA LEU A 94 11.24 21.92 -6.10
C LEU A 94 10.76 22.59 -4.82
N VAL A 95 11.27 23.79 -4.58
CA VAL A 95 10.90 24.65 -3.46
C VAL A 95 10.08 25.80 -4.01
N PHE A 96 8.77 25.74 -3.79
CA PHE A 96 7.87 26.88 -3.98
C PHE A 96 7.93 27.73 -2.72
N SER A 97 8.14 29.04 -2.89
CA SER A 97 8.06 30.01 -1.81
C SER A 97 7.07 31.11 -2.19
N LEU A 98 6.19 31.49 -1.27
CA LEU A 98 5.25 32.61 -1.40
C LEU A 98 5.34 33.50 -0.16
N VAL A 99 5.50 34.80 -0.34
CA VAL A 99 5.45 35.77 0.77
C VAL A 99 4.24 36.67 0.67
N PHE A 100 3.70 37.04 1.83
CA PHE A 100 2.79 38.15 2.00
C PHE A 100 3.48 39.20 2.88
N THR A 101 3.72 40.39 2.33
CA THR A 101 4.27 41.56 3.05
C THR A 101 3.29 42.73 2.99
N GLY A 102 3.53 43.78 3.79
CA GLY A 102 2.71 45.00 3.76
C GLY A 102 1.27 44.85 4.29
N PRO A 103 0.35 45.77 3.91
CA PRO A 103 -1.01 45.80 4.44
C PRO A 103 -1.81 44.51 4.19
N GLY A 104 -2.22 43.85 5.29
CA GLY A 104 -2.96 42.59 5.23
C GLY A 104 -2.08 41.34 5.10
N ALA A 105 -0.78 41.46 5.36
CA ALA A 105 0.17 40.36 5.54
C ALA A 105 0.06 39.64 6.89
N GLY A 106 -0.73 40.21 7.82
CA GLY A 106 -0.90 39.65 9.15
C GLY A 106 -1.22 38.15 9.12
N TRP A 107 -0.57 37.40 10.00
CA TRP A 107 -0.53 35.94 10.04
C TRP A 107 -1.88 35.27 9.73
N ARG A 108 -2.96 35.71 10.37
CA ARG A 108 -4.31 35.15 10.19
C ARG A 108 -4.87 35.38 8.79
N GLN A 109 -4.71 36.59 8.24
CA GLN A 109 -5.25 36.93 6.93
C GLN A 109 -4.46 36.23 5.82
N ALA A 110 -3.13 36.24 5.93
CA ALA A 110 -2.26 35.54 5.00
C ALA A 110 -2.47 34.01 5.06
N GLY A 111 -2.66 33.44 6.26
CA GLY A 111 -2.98 32.02 6.44
C GLY A 111 -4.29 31.61 5.76
N ARG A 112 -5.36 32.43 5.86
CA ARG A 112 -6.62 32.18 5.14
C ARG A 112 -6.46 32.23 3.62
N ARG A 113 -5.64 33.16 3.12
CA ARG A 113 -5.31 33.24 1.68
C ARG A 113 -4.57 31.99 1.23
N TRP A 114 -3.56 31.55 1.98
CA TRP A 114 -2.85 30.30 1.70
C TRP A 114 -3.80 29.10 1.66
N ALA A 115 -4.67 28.94 2.67
CA ALA A 115 -5.64 27.85 2.70
C ALA A 115 -6.53 27.81 1.44
N THR A 116 -6.90 28.99 0.92
CA THR A 116 -7.66 29.11 -0.34
C THR A 116 -6.82 28.69 -1.55
N LEU A 117 -5.56 29.10 -1.62
CA LEU A 117 -4.64 28.74 -2.70
C LEU A 117 -4.36 27.24 -2.73
N ALA A 118 -4.19 26.63 -1.55
CA ALA A 118 -3.89 25.22 -1.37
C ALA A 118 -5.13 24.31 -1.41
N ALA A 119 -6.34 24.85 -1.56
CA ALA A 119 -7.59 24.08 -1.54
C ALA A 119 -7.59 22.96 -2.60
N GLY A 120 -8.01 21.74 -2.22
CA GLY A 120 -7.98 20.58 -3.11
C GLY A 120 -6.59 20.01 -3.38
N SER A 121 -5.63 20.26 -2.48
CA SER A 121 -4.34 19.56 -2.45
C SER A 121 -4.53 18.07 -2.13
N THR A 122 -3.80 17.21 -2.83
CA THR A 122 -3.93 15.74 -2.75
C THR A 122 -2.92 15.08 -1.81
N GLY A 123 -2.02 15.88 -1.21
CA GLY A 123 -1.01 15.39 -0.26
C GLY A 123 0.26 14.84 -0.91
N ASP A 124 0.45 15.07 -2.22
CA ASP A 124 1.59 14.55 -2.99
C ASP A 124 2.91 15.30 -2.76
N LEU A 125 2.83 16.49 -2.14
CA LEU A 125 4.01 17.25 -1.71
C LEU A 125 4.76 16.52 -0.58
N LEU A 126 6.09 16.69 -0.54
CA LEU A 126 6.91 16.23 0.59
C LEU A 126 6.47 16.92 1.89
N GLY A 127 6.10 18.19 1.80
CA GLY A 127 5.55 18.95 2.92
C GLY A 127 5.28 20.41 2.54
N THR A 128 4.67 21.12 3.48
CA THR A 128 4.48 22.58 3.44
C THR A 128 4.86 23.14 4.81
N CYS A 129 5.51 24.30 4.84
CA CYS A 129 5.81 25.06 6.04
C CYS A 129 5.19 26.46 5.95
N LEU A 130 4.44 26.84 6.98
CA LEU A 130 3.96 28.21 7.21
C LEU A 130 4.88 28.85 8.24
N LEU A 131 5.67 29.79 7.75
CA LEU A 131 6.63 30.55 8.52
C LEU A 131 6.05 31.91 8.85
N HIS A 132 5.59 32.04 10.08
CA HIS A 132 5.06 33.26 10.65
C HIS A 132 6.24 34.09 11.15
N GLN A 133 6.55 35.18 10.47
CA GLN A 133 7.68 36.03 10.84
C GLN A 133 7.22 37.41 11.30
N ALA A 134 7.94 38.01 12.25
CA ALA A 134 7.69 39.36 12.72
C ALA A 134 8.95 39.93 13.40
N LYS A 135 8.94 41.25 13.66
CA LYS A 135 9.95 41.90 14.51
C LYS A 135 9.41 42.12 15.92
N HIS A 136 10.29 42.21 16.91
CA HIS A 136 9.94 42.54 18.29
C HIS A 136 10.80 43.69 18.84
N VAL A 137 10.22 44.47 19.76
CA VAL A 137 10.87 45.65 20.37
C VAL A 137 11.46 45.33 21.76
N ASP A 138 10.87 44.41 22.55
CA ASP A 138 11.28 44.02 23.92
C ASP A 138 11.56 42.51 24.08
N GLU A 139 12.12 42.06 25.23
CA GLU A 139 12.59 40.69 25.48
C GLU A 139 11.48 39.61 25.52
N VAL A 140 11.70 38.56 24.72
CA VAL A 140 11.09 37.21 24.71
C VAL A 140 9.56 37.16 24.77
N ALA A 141 8.93 37.07 23.58
CA ALA A 141 7.51 36.72 23.48
C ALA A 141 7.22 35.38 24.18
N SER A 142 6.17 35.36 25.01
CA SER A 142 5.75 34.12 25.65
C SER A 142 5.10 33.18 24.62
N PRO A 143 5.32 31.87 24.74
CA PRO A 143 4.63 30.89 23.90
C PRO A 143 3.11 31.04 23.86
N ALA A 144 2.48 31.46 24.97
CA ALA A 144 1.04 31.68 25.06
C ALA A 144 0.55 32.88 24.24
N GLU A 145 1.31 33.97 24.20
CA GLU A 145 0.99 35.15 23.37
C GLU A 145 1.08 34.81 21.88
N LEU A 146 2.11 34.07 21.49
CA LEU A 146 2.26 33.58 20.11
C LEU A 146 1.13 32.60 19.74
N ALA A 147 0.76 31.69 20.64
CA ALA A 147 -0.37 30.80 20.42
C ALA A 147 -1.68 31.57 20.22
N ALA A 148 -1.94 32.62 21.01
CA ALA A 148 -3.11 33.48 20.86
C ALA A 148 -3.13 34.24 19.51
N ALA A 149 -1.97 34.74 19.07
CA ALA A 149 -1.84 35.37 17.75
C ALA A 149 -2.17 34.39 16.60
N LEU A 150 -1.87 33.11 16.80
CA LEU A 150 -2.14 31.98 15.90
C LEU A 150 -3.52 31.30 16.13
N ASP A 151 -4.46 31.97 16.81
CA ASP A 151 -5.82 31.46 17.06
C ASP A 151 -5.93 30.21 17.97
N GLY A 152 -4.92 29.91 18.79
CA GLY A 152 -4.98 28.82 19.77
C GLY A 152 -4.87 27.41 19.16
N TRP A 153 -4.28 27.28 17.98
CA TRP A 153 -4.27 26.03 17.18
C TRP A 153 -3.37 24.90 17.71
N ALA A 154 -2.66 25.06 18.82
CA ALA A 154 -1.76 24.03 19.35
C ALA A 154 -1.55 24.13 20.87
N GLU A 155 -1.08 23.04 21.46
CA GLU A 155 -0.42 23.05 22.78
C GLU A 155 0.75 24.03 22.76
N CYS A 156 1.00 24.65 23.91
CA CYS A 156 2.07 25.62 24.11
C CYS A 156 3.42 24.98 23.72
N PRO A 157 4.17 25.52 22.73
CA PRO A 157 5.40 24.89 22.31
C PRO A 157 6.47 24.99 23.39
N GLU A 158 7.51 24.18 23.24
CA GLU A 158 8.78 24.38 23.97
C GLU A 158 9.28 25.83 23.79
N PRO A 159 10.09 26.35 24.74
CA PRO A 159 10.68 27.68 24.61
C PRO A 159 11.41 27.89 23.29
N GLY A 160 11.28 29.09 22.72
CA GLY A 160 11.88 29.44 21.45
C GLY A 160 13.40 29.29 21.45
N GLU A 161 13.94 28.71 20.38
CA GLU A 161 15.37 28.48 20.23
C GLU A 161 16.05 29.69 19.59
N ARG A 162 17.09 30.23 20.26
CA ARG A 162 17.87 31.35 19.73
C ARG A 162 18.80 30.89 18.61
N ARG A 163 18.87 31.70 17.55
CA ARG A 163 19.70 31.47 16.37
C ARG A 163 20.68 32.64 16.15
N PRO A 164 21.80 32.40 15.43
CA PRO A 164 22.70 33.48 15.03
C PRO A 164 21.93 34.64 14.38
N GLY A 165 22.34 35.88 14.67
CA GLY A 165 21.64 37.08 14.20
C GLY A 165 20.54 37.59 15.14
N GLY A 166 20.33 36.94 16.29
CA GLY A 166 19.38 37.36 17.31
C GLY A 166 17.96 36.82 17.08
N PHE A 167 17.77 35.96 16.08
CA PHE A 167 16.46 35.39 15.79
C PHE A 167 16.07 34.37 16.85
N THR A 168 14.77 34.25 17.10
CA THR A 168 14.23 33.19 17.95
C THR A 168 13.20 32.41 17.14
N VAL A 169 13.25 31.07 17.22
CA VAL A 169 12.41 30.16 16.45
C VAL A 169 11.55 29.34 17.39
N TRP A 170 10.23 29.35 17.18
CA TRP A 170 9.29 28.49 17.89
C TRP A 170 8.69 27.48 16.92
N ASP A 171 8.69 26.21 17.31
CA ASP A 171 8.09 25.12 16.55
C ASP A 171 6.68 24.82 17.08
N PHE A 172 5.66 25.28 16.35
CA PHE A 172 4.25 24.97 16.60
C PHE A 172 3.77 23.80 15.74
N SER A 173 4.69 23.05 15.15
CA SER A 173 4.32 21.99 14.23
C SER A 173 3.70 20.82 14.97
N PRO A 174 2.70 20.18 14.36
CA PRO A 174 2.14 18.96 14.91
C PRO A 174 3.20 17.85 14.92
N PRO A 175 2.90 16.76 15.65
CA PRO A 175 3.69 15.54 15.63
C PRO A 175 4.08 15.10 14.21
N PHE A 176 5.23 14.46 14.08
CA PHE A 176 5.91 14.21 12.79
C PHE A 176 5.13 13.25 11.86
N ASP A 177 4.24 12.46 12.45
CA ASP A 177 3.31 11.52 11.83
C ASP A 177 2.06 12.19 11.23
N ALA A 178 1.77 13.44 11.62
CA ALA A 178 0.64 14.16 11.08
C ALA A 178 0.91 14.64 9.63
N PRO A 179 -0.09 14.56 8.72
CA PRO A 179 0.00 15.10 7.35
C PRO A 179 -0.02 16.65 7.32
N ILE A 180 0.04 17.28 8.48
CA ILE A 180 -0.27 18.68 8.67
C ILE A 180 1.04 19.46 8.58
N GLU A 181 1.11 20.26 7.51
CA GLU A 181 1.69 21.60 7.49
C GLU A 181 2.56 21.95 8.71
N GLN A 182 3.88 22.05 8.50
CA GLN A 182 4.82 22.55 9.50
C GLN A 182 4.52 24.02 9.80
N ARG A 183 4.59 24.42 11.07
CA ARG A 183 4.32 25.80 11.48
C ARG A 183 5.41 26.30 12.39
N LEU A 184 6.11 27.30 11.90
CA LEU A 184 7.19 27.94 12.64
C LEU A 184 6.84 29.41 12.87
N VAL A 185 7.24 29.93 14.03
CA VAL A 185 7.30 31.36 14.28
C VAL A 185 8.77 31.78 14.35
N VAL A 186 9.14 32.83 13.63
CA VAL A 186 10.48 33.42 13.69
C VAL A 186 10.34 34.89 14.07
N LEU A 187 10.91 35.25 15.22
CA LEU A 187 10.99 36.65 15.63
C LEU A 187 12.42 37.15 15.48
N ALA A 188 12.56 38.34 14.91
CA ALA A 188 13.83 39.06 14.84
C ALA A 188 13.78 40.33 15.71
N PRO A 189 14.93 40.81 16.21
CA PRO A 189 15.02 42.14 16.79
C PRO A 189 14.59 43.21 15.77
N ALA A 190 13.97 44.29 16.23
CA ALA A 190 13.64 45.43 15.38
C ALA A 190 14.88 45.96 14.60
N GLY A 191 14.69 46.31 13.33
CA GLY A 191 15.74 46.83 12.45
C GLY A 191 16.61 45.75 11.77
N ARG A 192 16.27 44.46 11.90
CA ARG A 192 16.98 43.32 11.30
C ARG A 192 16.26 42.74 10.07
N ASP A 193 15.43 43.54 9.40
CA ASP A 193 14.54 43.14 8.31
C ASP A 193 15.26 42.45 7.15
N ALA A 194 16.38 43.04 6.71
CA ALA A 194 17.17 42.49 5.63
C ALA A 194 17.78 41.13 5.99
N GLU A 195 18.23 40.95 7.25
CA GLU A 195 18.82 39.68 7.68
C GLU A 195 17.74 38.61 7.91
N LEU A 196 16.58 39.00 8.44
CA LEU A 196 15.43 38.10 8.57
C LEU A 196 15.02 37.60 7.18
N SER A 197 14.79 38.50 6.24
CA SER A 197 14.43 38.16 4.86
C SER A 197 15.51 37.30 4.18
N ALA A 198 16.79 37.64 4.33
CA ALA A 198 17.91 36.87 3.79
C ALA A 198 18.04 35.45 4.36
N TRP A 199 17.46 35.23 5.54
CA TRP A 199 17.45 33.94 6.23
C TRP A 199 16.21 33.11 5.88
N THR A 200 15.04 33.75 5.76
CA THR A 200 13.73 33.09 5.63
C THR A 200 13.14 33.10 4.22
N TRP A 201 13.33 34.19 3.46
CA TRP A 201 12.55 34.47 2.25
C TRP A 201 13.41 34.71 0.99
N SER A 202 14.23 35.77 1.00
CA SER A 202 14.97 36.23 -0.18
C SER A 202 16.11 37.17 0.20
N ARG A 203 17.21 37.11 -0.57
CA ARG A 203 18.29 38.11 -0.53
C ARG A 203 18.21 39.12 -1.68
N GLY A 204 17.10 39.11 -2.42
CA GLY A 204 17.00 39.82 -3.71
C GLY A 204 17.60 39.04 -4.89
N ASP A 205 18.02 37.80 -4.68
CA ASP A 205 18.57 36.92 -5.71
C ASP A 205 17.77 35.61 -5.86
N VAL A 206 18.23 34.75 -6.77
CA VAL A 206 17.64 33.44 -7.04
C VAL A 206 18.04 32.36 -6.05
N VAL A 207 19.01 32.63 -5.16
CA VAL A 207 19.56 31.62 -4.26
C VAL A 207 18.54 31.29 -3.17
N LEU A 208 18.39 30.02 -2.84
CA LEU A 208 17.48 29.63 -1.77
C LEU A 208 18.04 30.09 -0.41
N PRO A 209 17.26 30.76 0.45
CA PRO A 209 17.72 31.12 1.79
C PRO A 209 18.03 29.90 2.67
N PRO A 210 18.81 30.07 3.75
CA PRO A 210 19.20 28.97 4.63
C PRO A 210 18.03 28.22 5.28
N LEU A 211 17.02 28.92 5.83
CA LEU A 211 15.91 28.26 6.51
C LEU A 211 15.05 27.39 5.59
N PRO A 212 14.56 27.84 4.41
CA PRO A 212 13.84 26.94 3.51
C PRO A 212 14.70 25.81 2.93
N ARG A 213 16.03 25.98 2.81
CA ARG A 213 16.94 24.87 2.47
C ARG A 213 16.97 23.80 3.57
N TYR A 214 16.99 24.23 4.83
CA TYR A 214 16.87 23.35 6.00
C TYR A 214 15.51 22.63 6.00
N LEU A 215 14.42 23.38 5.80
CA LEU A 215 13.06 22.85 5.80
C LEU A 215 12.81 21.85 4.66
N ALA A 216 13.49 21.99 3.51
CA ALA A 216 13.42 20.98 2.45
C ALA A 216 13.95 19.62 2.92
N GLN A 217 15.01 19.58 3.74
CA GLN A 217 15.51 18.34 4.34
C GLN A 217 14.53 17.81 5.39
N VAL A 218 13.97 18.67 6.25
CA VAL A 218 12.93 18.28 7.22
C VAL A 218 11.70 17.68 6.52
N ALA A 219 11.27 18.26 5.40
CA ALA A 219 10.14 17.77 4.61
C ALA A 219 10.40 16.35 4.07
N LYS A 220 11.64 16.05 3.63
CA LYS A 220 12.03 14.68 3.23
C LYS A 220 11.95 13.71 4.39
N ILE A 221 12.46 14.08 5.56
CA ILE A 221 12.43 13.21 6.76
C ILE A 221 10.98 12.96 7.18
N ARG A 222 10.12 14.00 7.20
CA ARG A 222 8.68 13.86 7.46
C ARG A 222 8.01 12.93 6.45
N TYR A 223 8.36 13.03 5.17
CA TYR A 223 7.87 12.12 4.15
C TYR A 223 8.25 10.65 4.44
N GLN A 224 9.51 10.39 4.80
CA GLN A 224 9.94 9.03 5.17
C GLN A 224 9.18 8.49 6.39
N SER A 225 8.92 9.34 7.39
CA SER A 225 8.10 8.98 8.56
C SER A 225 6.70 8.51 8.15
N ARG A 226 6.03 9.24 7.24
CA ARG A 226 4.69 8.88 6.76
C ARG A 226 4.67 7.57 5.97
N VAL A 227 5.65 7.39 5.08
CA VAL A 227 5.79 6.14 4.30
C VAL A 227 6.00 4.94 5.22
N TRP A 228 6.83 5.10 6.25
CA TRP A 228 7.09 4.04 7.22
C TRP A 228 5.83 3.70 8.02
N GLN A 229 5.15 4.71 8.58
CA GLN A 229 3.92 4.50 9.36
C GLN A 229 2.81 3.82 8.56
N ALA A 230 2.64 4.20 7.29
CA ALA A 230 1.64 3.58 6.41
C ALA A 230 1.95 2.11 6.11
N GLY A 231 3.20 1.67 6.28
CA GLY A 231 3.66 0.31 5.99
C GLY A 231 4.02 -0.55 7.20
N GLN A 232 4.13 0.04 8.40
CA GLN A 232 4.70 -0.62 9.57
C GLN A 232 3.93 -1.89 9.98
N ASP A 233 2.59 -1.83 9.99
CA ASP A 233 1.74 -2.96 10.40
C ASP A 233 1.95 -4.15 9.46
N ARG A 234 2.07 -3.90 8.15
CA ARG A 234 2.32 -4.95 7.15
C ARG A 234 3.69 -5.59 7.33
N VAL A 235 4.70 -4.82 7.71
CA VAL A 235 6.04 -5.34 8.00
C VAL A 235 6.01 -6.23 9.25
N GLU A 236 5.28 -5.80 10.27
CA GLU A 236 5.14 -6.55 11.52
C GLU A 236 4.34 -7.84 11.32
N GLU A 237 3.22 -7.81 10.59
CA GLU A 237 2.46 -9.00 10.18
C GLU A 237 3.34 -10.00 9.42
N LEU A 238 4.17 -9.51 8.49
CA LEU A 238 5.10 -10.34 7.73
C LEU A 238 6.17 -10.98 8.63
N ARG A 239 6.68 -10.24 9.61
CA ARG A 239 7.63 -10.76 10.60
C ARG A 239 6.98 -11.84 11.47
N THR A 240 5.76 -11.63 11.95
CA THR A 240 5.01 -12.60 12.74
C THR A 240 4.78 -13.89 11.96
N ARG A 241 4.33 -13.81 10.70
CA ARG A 241 4.16 -15.00 9.85
C ARG A 241 5.46 -15.77 9.62
N LEU A 242 6.59 -15.06 9.46
CA LEU A 242 7.90 -15.70 9.37
C LEU A 242 8.29 -16.42 10.66
N ASP A 243 8.09 -15.79 11.82
CA ASP A 243 8.44 -16.38 13.11
C ASP A 243 7.54 -17.59 13.44
N GLU A 244 6.24 -17.54 13.13
CA GLU A 244 5.31 -18.67 13.26
C GLU A 244 5.70 -19.85 12.36
N ALA A 245 6.06 -19.58 11.10
CA ALA A 245 6.51 -20.62 10.17
C ALA A 245 7.85 -21.25 10.60
N VAL A 246 8.76 -20.44 11.14
CA VAL A 246 10.03 -20.89 11.73
C VAL A 246 9.78 -21.80 12.94
N GLU A 247 8.85 -21.45 13.81
CA GLU A 247 8.51 -22.25 14.98
C GLU A 247 7.87 -23.59 14.58
N ALA A 248 6.90 -23.57 13.66
CA ALA A 248 6.24 -24.77 13.18
C ALA A 248 7.21 -25.77 12.52
N LEU A 249 8.05 -25.30 11.59
CA LEU A 249 9.04 -26.14 10.90
C LEU A 249 10.22 -26.53 11.81
N GLY A 250 10.53 -25.72 12.81
CA GLY A 250 11.55 -26.04 13.82
C GLY A 250 11.11 -27.14 14.78
N ALA A 251 9.81 -27.20 15.10
CA ALA A 251 9.23 -28.22 15.97
C ALA A 251 9.19 -29.61 15.32
N ASP A 252 8.92 -29.68 14.02
CA ASP A 252 9.02 -30.90 13.22
C ASP A 252 9.75 -30.65 11.89
N PRO A 253 11.10 -30.77 11.88
CA PRO A 253 11.90 -30.60 10.67
C PRO A 253 11.62 -31.61 9.55
N GLY A 254 10.85 -32.69 9.82
CA GLY A 254 10.38 -33.64 8.81
C GLY A 254 9.14 -33.15 8.06
N GLN A 255 8.39 -32.21 8.64
CA GLN A 255 7.24 -31.57 8.03
C GLN A 255 7.71 -30.53 7.00
N ARG A 256 7.30 -30.70 5.74
CA ARG A 256 7.68 -29.82 4.62
C ARG A 256 6.54 -28.95 4.10
N ALA A 257 5.35 -29.10 4.69
CA ALA A 257 4.21 -28.23 4.40
C ALA A 257 4.55 -26.77 4.78
N GLY A 258 4.18 -25.82 3.93
CA GLY A 258 4.43 -24.39 4.19
C GLY A 258 5.78 -23.85 3.70
N LEU A 259 6.69 -24.67 3.16
CA LEU A 259 7.98 -24.19 2.63
C LEU A 259 7.84 -23.17 1.49
N ASP A 260 6.84 -23.32 0.61
CA ASP A 260 6.58 -22.38 -0.49
C ASP A 260 6.00 -21.05 0.00
N GLU A 261 5.20 -21.08 1.07
CA GLU A 261 4.71 -19.87 1.73
C GLU A 261 5.84 -19.16 2.46
N LEU A 262 6.66 -19.89 3.20
CA LEU A 262 7.87 -19.37 3.83
C LEU A 262 8.82 -18.76 2.79
N ALA A 263 8.99 -19.37 1.62
CA ALA A 263 9.82 -18.81 0.55
C ALA A 263 9.27 -17.47 0.03
N ARG A 264 7.94 -17.36 -0.17
CA ARG A 264 7.28 -16.11 -0.57
C ARG A 264 7.44 -15.02 0.49
N ASP A 265 7.19 -15.36 1.75
CA ASP A 265 7.27 -14.41 2.85
C ASP A 265 8.72 -13.94 3.08
N ARG A 266 9.71 -14.83 2.95
CA ARG A 266 11.13 -14.45 2.97
C ARG A 266 11.46 -13.46 1.84
N ALA A 267 10.98 -13.68 0.63
CA ALA A 267 11.21 -12.77 -0.49
C ALA A 267 10.60 -11.38 -0.23
N GLN A 268 9.37 -11.34 0.30
CA GLN A 268 8.72 -10.07 0.68
C GLN A 268 9.47 -9.37 1.81
N ALA A 269 9.95 -10.11 2.81
CA ALA A 269 10.66 -9.56 3.95
C ALA A 269 12.04 -9.02 3.55
N ALA A 270 12.74 -9.67 2.62
CA ALA A 270 14.00 -9.17 2.08
C ALA A 270 13.81 -7.82 1.34
N ILE A 271 12.72 -7.68 0.59
CA ILE A 271 12.36 -6.40 -0.06
C ILE A 271 12.03 -5.34 0.99
N ALA A 272 11.25 -5.69 2.02
CA ALA A 272 10.89 -4.77 3.09
C ALA A 272 12.13 -4.30 3.88
N ALA A 273 13.03 -5.21 4.27
CA ALA A 273 14.27 -4.89 4.96
C ALA A 273 15.17 -3.96 4.13
N THR A 274 15.28 -4.19 2.82
CA THR A 274 16.03 -3.31 1.92
C THR A 274 15.42 -1.92 1.89
N ARG A 275 14.09 -1.80 1.74
CA ARG A 275 13.40 -0.50 1.77
C ARG A 275 13.61 0.23 3.10
N LEU A 276 13.51 -0.45 4.23
CA LEU A 276 13.74 0.15 5.55
C LEU A 276 15.17 0.69 5.68
N ARG A 277 16.18 -0.04 5.17
CA ARG A 277 17.57 0.43 5.14
C ARG A 277 17.76 1.65 4.23
N ASP A 278 17.15 1.66 3.05
CA ASP A 278 17.20 2.81 2.13
C ASP A 278 16.55 4.05 2.75
N MET A 279 15.42 3.86 3.45
CA MET A 279 14.75 4.93 4.20
C MET A 279 15.63 5.44 5.35
N ALA A 280 16.19 4.54 6.18
CA ALA A 280 17.10 4.90 7.27
C ALA A 280 18.28 5.72 6.75
N ARG A 281 18.90 5.25 5.65
CA ARG A 281 20.02 5.94 5.02
C ARG A 281 19.64 7.33 4.50
N THR A 282 18.45 7.45 3.92
CA THR A 282 17.92 8.74 3.47
C THR A 282 17.74 9.70 4.63
N VAL A 283 17.20 9.23 5.76
CA VAL A 283 17.01 10.02 6.98
C VAL A 283 18.36 10.47 7.54
N GLU A 284 19.36 9.59 7.64
CA GLU A 284 20.72 9.94 8.08
C GLU A 284 21.36 11.03 7.22
N ILE A 285 21.26 10.91 5.89
CA ILE A 285 21.81 11.90 4.96
C ILE A 285 21.12 13.26 5.17
N CYS A 286 19.78 13.27 5.27
CA CYS A 286 19.04 14.49 5.54
C CYS A 286 19.42 15.08 6.90
N ALA A 287 19.59 14.26 7.94
CA ALA A 287 20.00 14.67 9.28
C ALA A 287 21.37 15.33 9.28
N ALA A 288 22.35 14.77 8.56
CA ALA A 288 23.67 15.38 8.39
C ALA A 288 23.56 16.75 7.70
N ASN A 289 22.73 16.85 6.66
CA ASN A 289 22.49 18.11 5.95
C ASN A 289 21.84 19.18 6.84
N LEU A 290 20.96 18.81 7.79
CA LEU A 290 20.37 19.76 8.74
C LEU A 290 21.44 20.54 9.51
N THR A 291 22.45 19.83 10.02
CA THR A 291 23.60 20.41 10.72
C THR A 291 24.45 21.27 9.77
N THR A 292 24.71 20.81 8.54
CA THR A 292 25.48 21.58 7.56
C THR A 292 24.81 22.90 7.17
N VAL A 293 23.47 22.95 7.09
CA VAL A 293 22.74 24.14 6.65
C VAL A 293 22.64 25.23 7.72
N LEU A 294 22.34 24.87 8.98
CA LEU A 294 22.11 25.84 10.07
C LEU A 294 23.19 25.81 11.17
N GLY A 295 24.21 24.98 11.04
CA GLY A 295 25.23 24.74 12.09
C GLY A 295 24.75 23.81 13.20
N SER A 296 23.48 23.90 13.60
CA SER A 296 22.79 22.95 14.48
C SER A 296 21.32 22.79 14.07
N PRO A 297 20.74 21.59 14.10
CA PRO A 297 19.30 21.41 13.86
C PRO A 297 18.45 22.05 14.95
N LEU A 298 17.16 22.31 14.68
CA LEU A 298 16.18 22.64 15.70
C LEU A 298 16.04 21.48 16.68
N ALA A 299 15.95 21.77 17.98
CA ALA A 299 15.93 20.73 19.01
C ALA A 299 14.79 19.71 18.80
N ALA A 300 13.61 20.19 18.38
CA ALA A 300 12.48 19.33 18.05
C ALA A 300 12.77 18.42 16.85
N ASP A 301 13.34 18.97 15.78
CA ASP A 301 13.67 18.21 14.57
C ASP A 301 14.82 17.22 14.82
N LEU A 302 15.81 17.58 15.64
CA LEU A 302 16.89 16.67 16.06
C LEU A 302 16.31 15.44 16.77
N ARG A 303 15.49 15.64 17.82
CA ARG A 303 14.87 14.54 18.57
C ARG A 303 14.07 13.61 17.67
N ARG A 304 13.24 14.19 16.80
CA ARG A 304 12.36 13.42 15.89
C ARG A 304 13.16 12.67 14.83
N THR A 305 14.20 13.28 14.28
CA THR A 305 15.05 12.68 13.25
C THR A 305 15.89 11.53 13.82
N THR A 306 16.49 11.72 15.00
CA THR A 306 17.22 10.65 15.70
C THR A 306 16.30 9.47 16.01
N TRP A 307 15.13 9.74 16.60
CA TRP A 307 14.14 8.69 16.87
C TRP A 307 13.73 7.91 15.61
N LEU A 308 13.46 8.61 14.50
CA LEU A 308 13.06 7.94 13.26
C LEU A 308 14.20 7.10 12.66
N ALA A 309 15.43 7.62 12.67
CA ALA A 309 16.60 6.90 12.18
C ALA A 309 16.80 5.59 12.97
N ASP A 310 16.77 5.67 14.30
CA ASP A 310 16.90 4.51 15.19
C ASP A 310 15.76 3.51 14.93
N ARG A 311 14.51 3.99 14.82
CA ARG A 311 13.35 3.12 14.56
C ARG A 311 13.41 2.39 13.23
N LEU A 312 13.86 3.05 12.17
CA LEU A 312 14.02 2.43 10.86
C LEU A 312 15.14 1.39 10.87
N ALA A 313 16.27 1.70 11.51
CA ALA A 313 17.41 0.79 11.66
C ALA A 313 17.04 -0.45 12.50
N ASP A 314 16.34 -0.26 13.61
CA ASP A 314 15.82 -1.35 14.46
C ASP A 314 14.84 -2.22 13.68
N SER A 315 13.87 -1.61 12.98
CA SER A 315 12.88 -2.33 12.17
C SER A 315 13.55 -3.18 11.09
N ALA A 316 14.54 -2.63 10.38
CA ALA A 316 15.32 -3.38 9.41
C ALA A 316 16.05 -4.56 10.08
N SER A 317 16.68 -4.32 11.23
CA SER A 317 17.41 -5.34 11.99
C SER A 317 16.51 -6.48 12.47
N TYR A 318 15.29 -6.19 12.92
CA TYR A 318 14.32 -7.22 13.31
C TYR A 318 13.90 -8.11 12.14
N VAL A 319 13.65 -7.53 10.97
CA VAL A 319 13.31 -8.29 9.76
C VAL A 319 14.51 -9.13 9.31
N ASP A 320 15.72 -8.58 9.30
CA ASP A 320 16.95 -9.31 8.97
C ASP A 320 17.20 -10.48 9.93
N ASN A 321 16.90 -10.31 11.22
CA ASN A 321 16.97 -11.39 12.20
C ASN A 321 15.95 -12.51 11.90
N ALA A 322 14.71 -12.15 11.57
CA ALA A 322 13.69 -13.12 11.19
C ALA A 322 14.08 -13.88 9.91
N LEU A 323 14.61 -13.18 8.90
CA LEU A 323 15.13 -13.77 7.67
C LEU A 323 16.26 -14.77 7.93
N ARG A 324 17.21 -14.43 8.81
CA ARG A 324 18.31 -15.32 9.19
C ARG A 324 17.82 -16.59 9.89
N ARG A 325 16.85 -16.47 10.82
CA ARG A 325 16.22 -17.64 11.47
C ARG A 325 15.51 -18.52 10.45
N ALA A 326 14.72 -17.92 9.55
CA ALA A 326 14.04 -18.63 8.49
C ALA A 326 15.01 -19.37 7.56
N GLU A 327 16.15 -18.77 7.24
CA GLU A 327 17.18 -19.42 6.43
C GLU A 327 17.80 -20.63 7.15
N GLN A 328 18.09 -20.51 8.46
CA GLN A 328 18.62 -21.62 9.26
C GLN A 328 17.64 -22.80 9.32
N VAL A 329 16.34 -22.53 9.52
CA VAL A 329 15.31 -23.58 9.51
C VAL A 329 15.19 -24.24 8.14
N VAL A 330 15.17 -23.46 7.05
CA VAL A 330 15.14 -24.03 5.70
C VAL A 330 16.36 -24.92 5.43
N GLN A 331 17.55 -24.51 5.88
CA GLN A 331 18.76 -25.33 5.77
C GLN A 331 18.66 -26.60 6.62
N ALA A 332 18.12 -26.53 7.84
CA ALA A 332 17.91 -27.68 8.70
C ALA A 332 16.91 -28.68 8.10
N VAL A 333 15.76 -28.21 7.62
CA VAL A 333 14.74 -29.04 6.92
C VAL A 333 15.31 -29.68 5.66
N ALA A 334 16.17 -28.96 4.92
CA ALA A 334 16.87 -29.51 3.76
C ALA A 334 17.94 -30.54 4.14
N ALA A 335 18.59 -30.38 5.30
CA ALA A 335 19.61 -31.29 5.82
C ALA A 335 19.02 -32.55 6.46
N VAL A 336 17.78 -32.50 6.94
CA VAL A 336 17.04 -33.71 7.33
C VAL A 336 16.81 -34.53 6.06
N PRO A 337 17.46 -35.71 5.93
CA PRO A 337 17.19 -36.57 4.80
C PRO A 337 15.69 -36.83 4.83
N ALA A 338 15.01 -36.57 3.70
CA ALA A 338 13.63 -36.96 3.56
C ALA A 338 13.55 -38.38 4.08
N ALA A 339 12.77 -38.64 5.14
CA ALA A 339 12.56 -40.00 5.61
C ALA A 339 12.27 -40.79 4.36
N SER A 340 13.12 -41.78 4.03
CA SER A 340 12.93 -42.59 2.83
C SER A 340 11.50 -43.06 2.91
N PRO A 341 10.61 -42.61 2.02
CA PRO A 341 9.27 -43.11 2.07
C PRO A 341 9.42 -44.60 1.80
N ALA A 342 8.84 -45.44 2.66
CA ALA A 342 8.46 -46.77 2.24
C ALA A 342 7.85 -46.63 0.83
N PRO A 343 8.32 -47.42 -0.14
CA PRO A 343 8.57 -46.99 -1.52
C PRO A 343 7.41 -46.19 -2.11
N ALA A 344 7.50 -44.86 -2.07
CA ALA A 344 6.53 -43.96 -2.69
C ALA A 344 6.88 -43.76 -4.18
N LYS A 345 5.89 -44.04 -5.02
CA LYS A 345 5.96 -44.06 -6.48
C LYS A 345 6.39 -42.71 -7.08
N ARG A 346 7.56 -42.70 -7.70
CA ARG A 346 8.05 -41.89 -8.85
C ARG A 346 7.24 -40.62 -9.21
N ALA A 347 7.71 -39.47 -8.75
CA ALA A 347 7.47 -38.18 -9.41
C ALA A 347 8.00 -38.24 -10.86
N GLY A 348 7.10 -38.06 -11.83
CA GLY A 348 7.40 -38.13 -13.26
C GLY A 348 6.29 -38.79 -14.08
N THR A 349 5.48 -39.64 -13.47
CA THR A 349 4.41 -40.39 -14.17
C THR A 349 3.10 -39.61 -14.11
N LEU A 350 2.45 -39.39 -15.25
CA LEU A 350 1.04 -39.01 -15.28
C LEU A 350 0.23 -40.24 -14.88
N THR A 351 -0.62 -40.13 -13.86
CA THR A 351 -1.58 -41.17 -13.48
C THR A 351 -2.99 -40.75 -13.88
N VAL A 352 -3.85 -41.72 -14.21
CA VAL A 352 -5.25 -41.43 -14.52
C VAL A 352 -5.99 -41.26 -13.21
N ARG A 353 -6.43 -40.03 -12.91
CA ARG A 353 -7.12 -39.71 -11.66
C ARG A 353 -8.42 -38.97 -11.93
N LEU A 354 -9.40 -39.19 -11.06
CA LEU A 354 -10.63 -38.40 -11.01
C LEU A 354 -10.33 -37.08 -10.31
N GLY A 355 -10.73 -35.98 -10.92
CA GLY A 355 -10.62 -34.65 -10.33
C GLY A 355 -11.88 -33.83 -10.54
N TYR A 356 -12.09 -32.88 -9.64
CA TYR A 356 -13.18 -31.92 -9.73
C TYR A 356 -12.73 -30.50 -9.44
N ALA A 357 -13.44 -29.54 -10.01
CA ALA A 357 -13.23 -28.12 -9.80
C ALA A 357 -14.56 -27.44 -9.44
N LEU A 358 -14.51 -26.50 -8.50
CA LEU A 358 -15.65 -25.78 -7.94
C LEU A 358 -15.45 -24.28 -8.05
N ASP A 359 -16.54 -23.55 -8.27
CA ASP A 359 -16.56 -22.10 -8.18
C ASP A 359 -17.86 -21.55 -7.60
N ILE A 360 -17.75 -20.47 -6.82
CA ILE A 360 -18.88 -19.79 -6.18
C ILE A 360 -19.51 -18.79 -7.14
N VAL A 361 -20.81 -18.96 -7.41
CA VAL A 361 -21.57 -18.03 -8.26
C VAL A 361 -21.57 -16.63 -7.65
N GLY A 362 -21.15 -15.63 -8.44
CA GLY A 362 -21.20 -14.21 -8.07
C GLY A 362 -20.15 -13.77 -7.04
N PHE A 363 -19.07 -14.54 -6.83
CA PHE A 363 -18.06 -14.27 -5.81
C PHE A 363 -17.42 -12.87 -5.88
N SER A 364 -16.98 -12.43 -7.07
CA SER A 364 -16.19 -11.20 -7.22
C SER A 364 -16.96 -9.90 -6.93
N LYS A 365 -18.30 -9.92 -6.95
CA LYS A 365 -19.15 -8.75 -6.68
C LYS A 365 -19.37 -8.50 -5.18
N ARG A 366 -18.83 -9.35 -4.30
CA ARG A 366 -19.06 -9.30 -2.85
C ARG A 366 -17.93 -8.54 -2.10
N PRO A 367 -18.25 -7.79 -1.03
CA PRO A 367 -17.25 -7.17 -0.14
C PRO A 367 -16.27 -8.18 0.47
N ALA A 368 -15.05 -7.74 0.82
CA ALA A 368 -13.98 -8.61 1.30
C ALA A 368 -14.34 -9.50 2.51
N PRO A 369 -14.99 -9.02 3.58
CA PRO A 369 -15.37 -9.87 4.72
C PRO A 369 -16.37 -10.98 4.34
N ARG A 370 -17.23 -10.72 3.35
CA ARG A 370 -18.19 -11.72 2.84
C ARG A 370 -17.50 -12.76 1.97
N ARG A 371 -16.48 -12.37 1.20
CA ARG A 371 -15.68 -13.31 0.40
C ARG A 371 -14.94 -14.30 1.30
N GLU A 372 -14.34 -13.83 2.38
CA GLU A 372 -13.64 -14.68 3.35
C GLU A 372 -14.59 -15.67 4.06
N ALA A 373 -15.79 -15.23 4.45
CA ALA A 373 -16.78 -16.11 5.07
C ALA A 373 -17.26 -17.23 4.12
N LEU A 374 -17.45 -16.92 2.83
CA LEU A 374 -17.85 -17.90 1.82
C LEU A 374 -16.71 -18.87 1.48
N GLN A 375 -15.45 -18.41 1.46
CA GLN A 375 -14.28 -19.28 1.30
C GLN A 375 -14.20 -20.30 2.45
N ARG A 376 -14.38 -19.86 3.70
CA ARG A 376 -14.40 -20.77 4.86
C ARG A 376 -15.52 -21.81 4.78
N ARG A 377 -16.71 -21.40 4.34
CA ARG A 377 -17.85 -22.33 4.11
C ARG A 377 -17.52 -23.36 3.01
N LEU A 378 -16.94 -22.93 1.89
CA LEU A 378 -16.56 -23.84 0.80
C LEU A 378 -15.49 -24.84 1.23
N ALA A 379 -14.48 -24.40 1.99
CA ALA A 379 -13.43 -25.27 2.52
C ALA A 379 -14.02 -26.36 3.45
N ALA A 380 -14.85 -25.95 4.42
CA ALA A 380 -15.52 -26.90 5.32
C ALA A 380 -16.41 -27.91 4.57
N LEU A 381 -17.19 -27.44 3.58
CA LEU A 381 -17.99 -28.33 2.73
C LEU A 381 -17.12 -29.32 1.95
N SER A 382 -15.96 -28.89 1.45
CA SER A 382 -15.06 -29.79 0.75
C SER A 382 -14.50 -30.88 1.66
N GLU A 383 -14.14 -30.55 2.90
CA GLU A 383 -13.69 -31.53 3.89
C GLU A 383 -14.80 -32.55 4.21
N GLU A 384 -16.03 -32.08 4.42
CA GLU A 384 -17.19 -32.95 4.68
C GLU A 384 -17.49 -33.88 3.49
N VAL A 385 -17.38 -33.39 2.26
CA VAL A 385 -17.59 -34.20 1.06
C VAL A 385 -16.48 -35.24 0.90
N LEU A 386 -15.21 -34.87 1.11
CA LEU A 386 -14.10 -35.83 1.06
C LEU A 386 -14.26 -36.93 2.13
N ALA A 387 -14.75 -36.57 3.33
CA ALA A 387 -15.08 -37.53 4.36
C ALA A 387 -16.20 -38.51 3.93
N ASP A 388 -17.25 -38.04 3.25
CA ASP A 388 -18.31 -38.91 2.70
C ASP A 388 -17.79 -39.88 1.62
N LEU A 389 -16.74 -39.49 0.91
CA LEU A 389 -16.05 -40.35 -0.05
C LEU A 389 -15.12 -41.38 0.63
N GLY A 390 -14.89 -41.26 1.94
CA GLY A 390 -13.90 -42.05 2.67
C GLY A 390 -12.46 -41.74 2.24
N VAL A 391 -12.23 -40.53 1.72
CA VAL A 391 -10.93 -40.08 1.22
C VAL A 391 -10.36 -39.08 2.23
N PRO A 392 -9.23 -39.41 2.89
CA PRO A 392 -8.55 -38.46 3.76
C PRO A 392 -8.07 -37.23 2.94
N PRO A 393 -8.29 -36.00 3.42
CA PRO A 393 -7.85 -34.78 2.71
C PRO A 393 -6.37 -34.80 2.33
N GLU A 394 -5.52 -35.39 3.16
CA GLU A 394 -4.08 -35.56 2.94
C GLU A 394 -3.70 -36.51 1.79
N GLU A 395 -4.61 -37.38 1.35
CA GLU A 395 -4.41 -38.26 0.19
C GLU A 395 -4.91 -37.61 -1.11
N THR A 396 -5.50 -36.41 -1.04
CA THR A 396 -5.93 -35.63 -2.20
C THR A 396 -4.89 -34.59 -2.58
N ASP A 397 -4.88 -34.22 -3.86
CA ASP A 397 -4.19 -33.01 -4.30
C ASP A 397 -5.21 -31.90 -4.50
N HIS A 398 -5.09 -30.81 -3.75
CA HIS A 398 -6.02 -29.69 -3.81
C HIS A 398 -5.32 -28.34 -4.01
N GLN A 399 -5.96 -27.43 -4.74
CA GLN A 399 -5.46 -26.09 -5.01
C GLN A 399 -6.61 -25.08 -4.96
N GLY A 400 -6.48 -24.08 -4.08
CA GLY A 400 -7.43 -22.96 -4.01
C GLY A 400 -7.21 -21.95 -5.13
N THR A 401 -8.30 -21.46 -5.73
CA THR A 401 -8.25 -20.46 -6.82
C THR A 401 -8.71 -19.06 -6.40
N GLY A 402 -9.00 -18.87 -5.10
CA GLY A 402 -9.55 -17.64 -4.54
C GLY A 402 -11.07 -17.68 -4.42
N ASP A 403 -11.80 -17.93 -5.51
CA ASP A 403 -13.26 -18.06 -5.52
C ASP A 403 -13.76 -19.52 -5.60
N GLY A 404 -12.81 -20.45 -5.66
CA GLY A 404 -13.06 -21.86 -5.92
C GLY A 404 -11.95 -22.78 -5.42
N LEU A 405 -12.10 -24.06 -5.76
CA LEU A 405 -11.22 -25.15 -5.35
C LEU A 405 -11.11 -26.19 -6.45
N ILE A 406 -9.90 -26.70 -6.70
CA ILE A 406 -9.65 -27.85 -7.57
C ILE A 406 -9.12 -28.98 -6.70
N VAL A 407 -9.65 -30.20 -6.85
CA VAL A 407 -9.28 -31.39 -6.05
C VAL A 407 -9.13 -32.60 -6.96
N PHE A 408 -8.07 -33.39 -6.77
CA PHE A 408 -7.85 -34.69 -7.41
C PHE A 408 -7.83 -35.80 -6.36
N LEU A 409 -8.70 -36.79 -6.52
CA LEU A 409 -8.82 -37.95 -5.62
C LEU A 409 -7.61 -38.89 -5.75
N PRO A 410 -7.31 -39.73 -4.74
CA PRO A 410 -6.15 -40.62 -4.75
C PRO A 410 -6.10 -41.53 -5.99
N ASP A 411 -4.89 -41.96 -6.36
CA ASP A 411 -4.69 -42.97 -7.42
C ASP A 411 -5.40 -44.28 -7.05
N GLY A 412 -6.07 -44.90 -8.02
CA GLY A 412 -6.82 -46.14 -7.80
C GLY A 412 -8.18 -45.98 -7.12
N CYS A 413 -8.68 -44.76 -6.92
CA CYS A 413 -10.04 -44.52 -6.43
C CYS A 413 -11.08 -45.22 -7.33
N PRO A 414 -12.02 -46.01 -6.78
CA PRO A 414 -13.05 -46.70 -7.55
C PRO A 414 -14.03 -45.68 -8.15
N VAL A 415 -13.78 -45.31 -9.40
CA VAL A 415 -14.47 -44.22 -10.13
C VAL A 415 -16.00 -44.38 -10.13
N HIS A 416 -16.49 -45.62 -10.26
CA HIS A 416 -17.91 -45.96 -10.26
C HIS A 416 -18.59 -45.74 -8.90
N GLU A 417 -17.86 -45.77 -7.80
CA GLU A 417 -18.37 -45.38 -6.47
C GLU A 417 -18.13 -43.90 -6.18
N ALA A 418 -17.01 -43.35 -6.65
CA ALA A 418 -16.58 -42.00 -6.36
C ALA A 418 -17.49 -40.94 -6.99
N LEU A 419 -17.85 -41.07 -8.27
CA LEU A 419 -18.67 -40.07 -8.95
C LEU A 419 -20.09 -39.94 -8.34
N PRO A 420 -20.86 -41.03 -8.10
CA PRO A 420 -22.16 -40.93 -7.44
C PRO A 420 -22.07 -40.30 -6.05
N ARG A 421 -21.10 -40.74 -5.23
CA ARG A 421 -20.91 -40.20 -3.88
C ARG A 421 -20.55 -38.72 -3.91
N LEU A 422 -19.67 -38.32 -4.83
CA LEU A 422 -19.26 -36.92 -5.02
C LEU A 422 -20.44 -36.01 -5.35
N LEU A 423 -21.22 -36.35 -6.38
CA LEU A 423 -22.34 -35.51 -6.82
C LEU A 423 -23.45 -35.43 -5.76
N ASN A 424 -23.82 -36.57 -5.18
CA ASN A 424 -24.87 -36.63 -4.16
C ASN A 424 -24.44 -35.96 -2.84
N SER A 425 -23.18 -36.13 -2.42
CA SER A 425 -22.65 -35.48 -1.21
C SER A 425 -22.60 -33.96 -1.40
N TRP A 426 -22.04 -33.45 -2.51
CA TRP A 426 -22.05 -32.01 -2.79
C TRP A 426 -23.47 -31.44 -2.80
N HIS A 427 -24.43 -32.12 -3.42
CA HIS A 427 -25.83 -31.67 -3.41
C HIS A 427 -26.42 -31.63 -2.00
N THR A 428 -26.28 -32.71 -1.23
CA THR A 428 -26.87 -32.86 0.11
C THR A 428 -26.23 -31.92 1.13
N ARG A 429 -24.89 -31.87 1.17
CA ARG A 429 -24.11 -31.04 2.08
C ARG A 429 -24.34 -29.55 1.82
N LEU A 430 -24.38 -29.14 0.55
CA LEU A 430 -24.70 -27.76 0.18
C LEU A 430 -26.13 -27.37 0.54
N ALA A 431 -27.11 -28.27 0.36
CA ALA A 431 -28.49 -28.01 0.79
C ALA A 431 -28.59 -27.84 2.31
N ALA A 432 -27.92 -28.69 3.09
CA ALA A 432 -27.87 -28.60 4.54
C ALA A 432 -27.18 -27.33 5.04
N ASP A 433 -26.06 -26.93 4.43
CA ASP A 433 -25.37 -25.67 4.72
C ASP A 433 -26.26 -24.47 4.40
N ASN A 434 -26.90 -24.45 3.23
CA ASN A 434 -27.82 -23.38 2.86
C ASN A 434 -29.03 -23.24 3.80
N ALA A 435 -29.51 -24.34 4.39
CA ALA A 435 -30.58 -24.27 5.38
C ALA A 435 -30.14 -23.62 6.71
N ARG A 436 -28.84 -23.61 7.01
CA ARG A 436 -28.26 -23.04 8.24
C ARG A 436 -27.83 -21.58 8.09
N HIS A 437 -27.81 -21.06 6.87
CA HIS A 437 -27.27 -19.74 6.57
C HIS A 437 -28.28 -18.86 5.83
N ALA A 438 -28.35 -17.58 6.22
CA ALA A 438 -29.24 -16.61 5.57
C ALA A 438 -28.85 -16.32 4.11
N GLU A 439 -27.55 -16.38 3.78
CA GLU A 439 -27.07 -16.25 2.40
C GLU A 439 -26.87 -17.63 1.76
N ARG A 440 -27.61 -17.87 0.68
CA ARG A 440 -27.53 -19.10 -0.11
C ARG A 440 -26.27 -19.13 -0.96
N LEU A 441 -25.44 -20.14 -0.72
CA LEU A 441 -24.28 -20.52 -1.53
C LEU A 441 -24.76 -21.33 -2.74
N ARG A 442 -24.28 -20.94 -3.92
CA ARG A 442 -24.56 -21.62 -5.20
C ARG A 442 -23.24 -21.94 -5.88
N LEU A 443 -23.08 -23.18 -6.32
CA LEU A 443 -21.81 -23.72 -6.80
C LEU A 443 -21.92 -24.23 -8.24
N ARG A 444 -20.89 -23.93 -9.02
CA ARG A 444 -20.60 -24.60 -10.28
C ARG A 444 -19.60 -25.70 -10.02
N LEU A 445 -19.84 -26.90 -10.55
CA LEU A 445 -18.96 -28.06 -10.41
C LEU A 445 -18.57 -28.60 -11.79
N ALA A 446 -17.32 -28.98 -11.96
CA ALA A 446 -16.88 -29.76 -13.12
C ALA A 446 -16.11 -30.98 -12.62
N VAL A 447 -16.34 -32.15 -13.22
CA VAL A 447 -15.71 -33.42 -12.84
C VAL A 447 -15.19 -34.12 -14.09
N ALA A 448 -13.94 -34.56 -14.06
CA ALA A 448 -13.34 -35.31 -15.16
C ALA A 448 -12.38 -36.38 -14.63
N ILE A 449 -12.04 -37.33 -15.50
CA ILE A 449 -11.04 -38.36 -15.25
C ILE A 449 -10.03 -38.39 -16.39
N GLY A 450 -8.75 -38.50 -16.05
CA GLY A 450 -7.70 -38.58 -17.06
C GLY A 450 -6.30 -38.34 -16.49
N PRO A 451 -5.30 -38.15 -17.37
CA PRO A 451 -3.91 -37.91 -16.97
C PRO A 451 -3.75 -36.68 -16.06
N PHE A 452 -3.25 -36.91 -14.85
CA PHE A 452 -2.89 -35.92 -13.85
C PHE A 452 -1.46 -36.15 -13.35
N GLY A 453 -0.78 -35.07 -12.99
CA GLY A 453 0.43 -35.13 -12.19
C GLY A 453 0.76 -33.78 -11.57
N LEU A 454 1.73 -33.79 -10.67
CA LEU A 454 2.28 -32.57 -10.07
C LEU A 454 3.30 -31.90 -10.99
N ALA A 455 3.35 -30.58 -10.97
CA ALA A 455 4.31 -29.75 -11.68
C ALA A 455 4.84 -28.63 -10.77
N ALA A 456 5.91 -27.98 -11.22
CA ALA A 456 6.57 -26.90 -10.48
C ALA A 456 5.68 -25.67 -10.20
N LEU A 457 4.54 -25.52 -10.90
CA LEU A 457 3.61 -24.39 -10.77
C LEU A 457 2.19 -24.84 -10.37
N GLY A 458 2.06 -26.01 -9.73
CA GLY A 458 0.77 -26.60 -9.35
C GLY A 458 0.49 -27.87 -10.14
N PHE A 459 -0.72 -28.01 -10.69
CA PHE A 459 -1.14 -29.23 -11.38
C PHE A 459 -0.78 -29.24 -12.87
N ARG A 460 -0.46 -30.43 -13.41
CA ARG A 460 -0.30 -30.67 -14.84
C ARG A 460 -1.13 -31.86 -15.31
N GLY A 461 -1.42 -31.90 -16.60
CA GLY A 461 -2.19 -32.96 -17.24
C GLY A 461 -3.44 -32.43 -17.90
N GLN A 462 -3.90 -33.15 -18.93
CA GLN A 462 -5.03 -32.72 -19.75
C GLN A 462 -6.31 -32.57 -18.92
N THR A 463 -6.48 -33.40 -17.88
CA THR A 463 -7.65 -33.36 -16.99
C THR A 463 -7.76 -32.03 -16.24
N VAL A 464 -6.63 -31.40 -15.87
CA VAL A 464 -6.62 -30.09 -15.20
C VAL A 464 -7.18 -29.01 -16.13
N ILE A 465 -6.80 -29.06 -17.40
CA ILE A 465 -7.30 -28.14 -18.42
C ILE A 465 -8.79 -28.38 -18.65
N GLU A 466 -9.19 -29.64 -18.76
CA GLU A 466 -10.58 -30.05 -18.99
C GLU A 466 -11.51 -29.59 -17.86
N VAL A 467 -11.21 -29.91 -16.59
CA VAL A 467 -12.08 -29.48 -15.47
C VAL A 467 -12.20 -27.96 -15.37
N ASN A 468 -11.11 -27.22 -15.60
CA ASN A 468 -11.16 -25.75 -15.61
C ASN A 468 -12.00 -25.22 -16.78
N ARG A 469 -11.87 -25.79 -17.98
CA ARG A 469 -12.62 -25.33 -19.16
C ARG A 469 -14.10 -25.68 -19.08
N LEU A 470 -14.45 -26.85 -18.54
CA LEU A 470 -15.84 -27.21 -18.26
C LEU A 470 -16.46 -26.28 -17.21
N LEU A 471 -15.73 -25.98 -16.12
CA LEU A 471 -16.17 -25.05 -15.08
C LEU A 471 -16.38 -23.61 -15.62
N ASP A 472 -15.53 -23.19 -16.55
CA ASP A 472 -15.58 -21.89 -17.23
C ASP A 472 -16.65 -21.79 -18.33
N SER A 473 -17.42 -22.84 -18.61
CA SER A 473 -18.37 -22.87 -19.71
C SER A 473 -19.57 -21.92 -19.52
N GLU A 474 -20.03 -21.33 -20.62
CA GLU A 474 -21.26 -20.55 -20.63
C GLU A 474 -22.48 -21.41 -20.30
N LEU A 475 -22.48 -22.69 -20.68
CA LEU A 475 -23.54 -23.64 -20.34
C LEU A 475 -23.75 -23.73 -18.83
N LEU A 476 -22.67 -23.94 -18.06
CA LEU A 476 -22.75 -24.09 -16.60
C LEU A 476 -23.10 -22.76 -15.91
N ARG A 477 -22.63 -21.63 -16.45
CA ARG A 477 -23.02 -20.28 -15.98
C ARG A 477 -24.49 -19.99 -16.26
N GLY A 478 -24.96 -20.26 -17.48
CA GLY A 478 -26.32 -20.02 -17.94
C GLY A 478 -27.33 -20.85 -17.17
N THR A 479 -27.03 -22.14 -16.96
CA THR A 479 -27.91 -23.05 -16.20
C THR A 479 -28.23 -22.50 -14.80
N LEU A 480 -27.22 -22.05 -14.05
CA LEU A 480 -27.46 -21.44 -12.73
C LEU A 480 -28.01 -20.02 -12.83
N ALA A 481 -27.78 -19.26 -13.90
CA ALA A 481 -28.43 -17.96 -14.07
C ALA A 481 -29.94 -18.09 -14.33
N GLU A 482 -30.37 -19.14 -15.04
CA GLU A 482 -31.77 -19.36 -15.43
C GLU A 482 -32.58 -20.13 -14.36
N ARG A 483 -31.91 -20.96 -13.55
CA ARG A 483 -32.55 -21.83 -12.55
C ARG A 483 -32.14 -21.45 -11.14
N ASP A 484 -32.81 -20.44 -10.58
CA ASP A 484 -32.55 -19.95 -9.22
C ASP A 484 -32.92 -20.94 -8.12
N ASP A 485 -33.72 -21.96 -8.43
CA ASP A 485 -34.02 -23.09 -7.53
C ASP A 485 -32.82 -24.03 -7.34
N LEU A 486 -31.81 -24.00 -8.22
CA LEU A 486 -30.64 -24.86 -8.13
C LEU A 486 -29.53 -24.26 -7.25
N GLY A 487 -29.08 -25.06 -6.27
CA GLY A 487 -27.89 -24.77 -5.47
C GLY A 487 -26.59 -25.22 -6.16
N LEU A 488 -26.66 -26.27 -6.98
CA LEU A 488 -25.51 -26.90 -7.62
C LEU A 488 -25.89 -27.30 -9.05
N ALA A 489 -24.99 -27.06 -10.00
CA ALA A 489 -25.01 -27.66 -11.32
C ALA A 489 -23.61 -28.21 -11.61
N ALA A 490 -23.54 -29.40 -12.21
CA ALA A 490 -22.28 -30.06 -12.51
C ALA A 490 -22.14 -30.38 -14.00
N LEU A 491 -20.92 -30.26 -14.53
CA LEU A 491 -20.55 -30.86 -15.80
C LEU A 491 -19.62 -32.04 -15.56
N VAL A 492 -20.00 -33.21 -16.09
CA VAL A 492 -19.19 -34.43 -16.07
C VAL A 492 -18.60 -34.65 -17.46
N SER A 493 -17.30 -34.91 -17.57
CA SER A 493 -16.69 -35.19 -18.87
C SER A 493 -17.29 -36.44 -19.51
N ASP A 494 -17.34 -36.48 -20.84
CA ASP A 494 -17.93 -37.60 -21.58
C ASP A 494 -17.31 -38.96 -21.23
N GLN A 495 -15.99 -38.99 -21.07
CA GLN A 495 -15.26 -40.20 -20.66
C GLN A 495 -15.69 -40.69 -19.27
N LEU A 496 -15.85 -39.77 -18.30
CA LEU A 496 -16.27 -40.13 -16.95
C LEU A 496 -17.74 -40.56 -16.89
N TYR A 497 -18.61 -39.90 -17.65
CA TYR A 497 -20.00 -40.31 -17.80
C TYR A 497 -20.10 -41.73 -18.36
N GLY A 498 -19.35 -42.03 -19.44
CA GLY A 498 -19.32 -43.37 -20.03
C GLY A 498 -18.93 -44.46 -19.03
N TYR A 499 -17.86 -44.25 -18.27
CA TYR A 499 -17.35 -45.24 -17.30
C TYR A 499 -18.27 -45.53 -16.10
N VAL A 500 -19.23 -44.65 -15.81
CA VAL A 500 -20.05 -44.77 -14.59
C VAL A 500 -21.53 -44.83 -14.92
N VAL A 501 -22.06 -43.79 -15.54
CA VAL A 501 -23.50 -43.63 -15.78
C VAL A 501 -23.90 -44.39 -17.05
N GLY A 502 -23.11 -44.28 -18.12
CA GLY A 502 -23.33 -45.01 -19.37
C GLY A 502 -23.24 -46.53 -19.19
N ASP A 503 -22.33 -46.99 -18.33
CA ASP A 503 -22.17 -48.41 -17.97
C ASP A 503 -23.20 -48.91 -16.92
N GLY A 504 -24.07 -48.03 -16.41
CA GLY A 504 -25.22 -48.41 -15.56
C GLY A 504 -24.88 -48.73 -14.11
N TYR A 505 -23.77 -48.21 -13.57
CA TYR A 505 -23.47 -48.36 -12.14
C TYR A 505 -24.52 -47.63 -11.27
N PRO A 506 -24.92 -48.22 -10.12
CA PRO A 506 -25.97 -47.65 -9.29
C PRO A 506 -25.54 -46.35 -8.60
N GLY A 507 -26.51 -45.49 -8.27
CA GLY A 507 -26.32 -44.28 -7.46
C GLY A 507 -26.51 -42.95 -8.20
N LEU A 508 -26.64 -42.98 -9.53
CA LEU A 508 -26.99 -41.84 -10.38
C LEU A 508 -28.04 -42.28 -11.40
N ASP A 509 -29.07 -41.46 -11.62
CA ASP A 509 -30.07 -41.71 -12.66
C ASP A 509 -29.58 -41.11 -13.99
N PRO A 510 -29.41 -41.90 -15.07
CA PRO A 510 -29.05 -41.38 -16.38
C PRO A 510 -30.00 -40.31 -16.91
N GLY A 511 -31.27 -40.31 -16.49
CA GLY A 511 -32.26 -39.29 -16.84
C GLY A 511 -31.93 -37.89 -16.33
N GLN A 512 -31.03 -37.76 -15.36
CA GLN A 512 -30.57 -36.47 -14.81
C GLN A 512 -29.40 -35.86 -15.61
N PHE A 513 -28.91 -36.54 -16.65
CA PHE A 513 -27.77 -36.12 -17.43
C PHE A 513 -28.17 -35.74 -18.85
N HIS A 514 -27.78 -34.53 -19.26
CA HIS A 514 -28.03 -34.03 -20.61
C HIS A 514 -26.71 -33.77 -21.33
N ARG A 515 -26.51 -34.39 -22.50
CA ARG A 515 -25.28 -34.23 -23.29
C ARG A 515 -25.26 -32.89 -24.00
N HIS A 516 -24.13 -32.19 -23.91
CA HIS A 516 -23.87 -30.94 -24.61
C HIS A 516 -22.45 -30.90 -25.19
N ASP A 517 -22.30 -30.19 -26.31
CA ASP A 517 -20.99 -29.80 -26.84
C ASP A 517 -20.57 -28.49 -26.15
N VAL A 518 -19.43 -28.50 -25.47
CA VAL A 518 -18.90 -27.37 -24.70
C VAL A 518 -17.68 -26.80 -25.42
N THR A 519 -17.75 -25.51 -25.77
CA THR A 519 -16.62 -24.78 -26.36
C THR A 519 -16.22 -23.60 -25.48
N VAL A 520 -14.95 -23.56 -25.07
CA VAL A 520 -14.38 -22.48 -24.25
C VAL A 520 -12.97 -22.16 -24.74
N LYS A 521 -12.77 -20.96 -25.28
CA LYS A 521 -11.51 -20.58 -25.95
C LYS A 521 -11.18 -21.57 -27.08
N SER A 522 -10.00 -22.19 -27.08
CA SER A 522 -9.59 -23.22 -28.03
C SER A 522 -9.96 -24.65 -27.60
N PHE A 523 -10.65 -24.83 -26.47
CA PHE A 523 -11.08 -26.14 -25.97
C PHE A 523 -12.49 -26.46 -26.50
N SER A 524 -12.68 -27.67 -27.00
CA SER A 524 -13.96 -28.22 -27.41
C SER A 524 -14.07 -29.68 -26.94
N ALA A 525 -15.12 -30.01 -26.22
CA ALA A 525 -15.37 -31.38 -25.74
C ALA A 525 -16.86 -31.64 -25.55
N GLN A 526 -17.23 -32.92 -25.54
CA GLN A 526 -18.55 -33.35 -25.09
C GLN A 526 -18.56 -33.47 -23.56
N ALA A 527 -19.64 -33.01 -22.94
CA ALA A 527 -19.83 -33.12 -21.50
C ALA A 527 -21.32 -33.30 -21.17
N TRP A 528 -21.58 -33.82 -19.98
CA TRP A 528 -22.91 -34.14 -19.50
C TRP A 528 -23.27 -33.20 -18.37
N LEU A 529 -24.27 -32.35 -18.60
CA LEU A 529 -24.84 -31.49 -17.59
C LEU A 529 -25.69 -32.34 -16.65
N TRP A 530 -25.32 -32.31 -15.37
CA TRP A 530 -26.08 -32.91 -14.29
C TRP A 530 -26.68 -31.81 -13.42
N THR A 531 -27.98 -31.95 -13.18
CA THR A 531 -28.70 -31.19 -12.17
C THR A 531 -29.43 -32.19 -11.30
N ALA A 532 -29.27 -32.08 -9.98
CA ALA A 532 -30.09 -32.84 -9.07
C ALA A 532 -31.56 -32.50 -9.31
N GLY A 533 -32.38 -33.53 -9.51
CA GLY A 533 -33.82 -33.43 -9.77
C GLY A 533 -34.62 -33.02 -8.56
#